data_AF-A0A526YHC4-F1
#
_entry.id   AF-A0A526YHC4-F1
#
_cell.length_a   1.000
_cell.length_b   1.000
_cell.length_c   1.000
_cell.angle_alpha   90.00
_cell.angle_beta   90.00
_cell.angle_gamma   90.00
#
_symmetry.space_group_name_H-M   'P 1'
#
loop_
_entity.id
_entity.type
_entity.pdbx_description
1 polymer ?
#
loop_
_entity_poly.entity_id
_entity_poly.type
_entity_poly.pdbx_seq_one_letter_code
_entity_poly.pdbx_strand_id
1 'polypeptide(L)' 'RYSPTDRISDGGGAPDEGEDIEVLEMPLDEALAGIHDGSIIDAKTIILIQHLKLNPIGV' A
#
# COMPACT_ATOMS: atom_id res chain seq x y z
N ARG A 1 8.91 3.11 -10.87
CA ARG A 1 9.10 1.69 -10.46
C ARG A 1 9.73 1.66 -9.07
N TYR A 2 9.29 0.74 -8.22
CA TYR A 2 9.82 0.53 -6.86
C TYR A 2 10.85 -0.60 -6.83
N SER A 3 11.79 -0.50 -5.89
CA SER A 3 12.83 -1.46 -5.56
C SER A 3 13.05 -1.46 -4.03
N PRO A 4 13.64 -2.51 -3.44
CA PRO A 4 13.91 -2.55 -2.01
C PRO A 4 14.77 -1.38 -1.50
N THR A 5 15.59 -0.77 -2.36
CA THR A 5 16.41 0.40 -2.00
C THR A 5 15.62 1.69 -1.88
N ASP A 6 14.38 1.74 -2.36
CA ASP A 6 13.49 2.89 -2.18
C ASP A 6 12.87 2.93 -0.77
N ARG A 7 13.01 1.84 0.01
CA ARG A 7 12.56 1.76 1.40
C ARG A 7 13.50 2.56 2.31
N ILE A 8 12.93 3.53 3.03
CA ILE A 8 13.70 4.41 3.95
C ILE A 8 13.67 3.96 5.42
N SER A 9 12.77 3.05 5.78
CA SER A 9 12.65 2.44 7.11
C SER A 9 11.83 1.16 7.02
N ASP A 10 11.81 0.36 8.09
CA ASP A 10 11.03 -0.88 8.15
C ASP A 10 9.51 -0.65 8.12
N GLY A 11 9.03 0.58 8.35
CA GLY A 11 7.62 0.92 8.46
C GLY A 11 7.02 0.51 9.81
N GLY A 12 5.69 0.44 9.90
CA GLY A 12 4.97 0.17 11.15
C GLY A 12 4.77 1.42 12.01
N GLY A 13 4.23 1.23 13.22
CA GLY A 13 4.02 2.28 14.22
C GLY A 13 5.23 2.43 15.14
N ALA A 14 5.43 3.63 15.71
CA ALA A 14 6.52 3.84 16.65
C ALA A 14 6.21 3.16 18.01
N PRO A 15 7.21 2.61 18.73
CA PRO A 15 6.97 1.91 20.00
C PRO A 15 6.27 2.76 21.08
N ASP A 16 6.45 4.08 21.02
CA ASP A 16 5.89 5.06 21.96
C ASP A 16 4.50 5.58 21.55
N GLU A 17 4.03 5.30 20.34
CA GLU A 17 2.69 5.66 19.85
C GLU A 17 1.62 4.64 20.30
N GLY A 18 2.05 3.45 20.75
CA GLY A 18 1.15 2.39 21.21
C GLY A 18 0.31 1.76 20.10
N GLU A 19 0.71 1.94 18.86
CA GLU A 19 0.05 1.37 17.68
C GLU A 19 0.56 -0.04 17.38
N ASP A 20 -0.34 -0.90 16.90
CA ASP A 20 -0.03 -2.25 16.42
C ASP A 20 -0.23 -2.28 14.90
N ILE A 21 0.78 -1.85 14.15
CA ILE A 21 0.74 -1.71 12.69
C ILE A 21 1.64 -2.74 12.03
N GLU A 22 1.03 -3.57 11.20
CA GLU A 22 1.72 -4.51 10.31
C GLU A 22 1.99 -3.88 8.94
N VAL A 23 3.18 -4.13 8.38
CA VAL A 23 3.55 -3.72 7.03
C VAL A 23 3.26 -4.86 6.06
N LEU A 24 2.36 -4.62 5.10
CA LEU A 24 2.06 -5.57 4.03
C LEU A 24 2.68 -5.10 2.71
N GLU A 25 3.48 -5.96 2.09
CA GLU A 25 4.06 -5.74 0.75
C GLU A 25 3.44 -6.74 -0.24
N MET A 26 2.80 -6.23 -1.29
CA MET A 26 2.10 -7.06 -2.28
C MET A 26 2.16 -6.45 -3.69
N PRO A 27 1.98 -7.25 -4.75
CA PRO A 27 1.83 -6.74 -6.11
C PRO A 27 0.60 -5.82 -6.27
N LEU A 28 0.70 -4.81 -7.15
CA LEU A 28 -0.43 -3.90 -7.43
C LEU A 28 -1.70 -4.64 -7.89
N ASP A 29 -1.56 -5.70 -8.68
CA ASP A 29 -2.71 -6.47 -9.15
C ASP A 29 -3.40 -7.25 -8.02
N GLU A 30 -2.67 -7.63 -6.96
CA GLU A 30 -3.25 -8.23 -5.75
C GLU A 30 -4.03 -7.18 -4.94
N ALA A 31 -3.46 -5.98 -4.76
CA ALA A 31 -4.16 -4.88 -4.11
C ALA A 31 -5.45 -4.49 -4.87
N LEU A 32 -5.44 -4.52 -6.21
CA LEU A 32 -6.64 -4.30 -7.03
C LEU A 32 -7.69 -5.41 -6.84
N ALA A 33 -7.26 -6.66 -6.75
CA ALA A 33 -8.16 -7.77 -6.43
C ALA A 33 -8.80 -7.60 -5.04
N GLY A 34 -8.02 -7.11 -4.06
CA GLY A 34 -8.50 -6.86 -2.71
C GLY A 34 -9.61 -5.80 -2.62
N ILE A 35 -9.60 -4.81 -3.51
CA ILE A 35 -10.72 -3.85 -3.64
C ILE A 35 -11.97 -4.56 -4.16
N HIS A 36 -11.82 -5.46 -5.13
CA HIS A 36 -12.94 -6.15 -5.76
C HIS A 36 -13.57 -7.21 -4.85
N ASP A 37 -12.76 -7.96 -4.09
CA ASP A 37 -13.23 -8.99 -3.17
C ASP A 37 -13.66 -8.47 -1.78
N GLY A 38 -13.36 -7.20 -1.49
CA GLY A 38 -13.77 -6.53 -0.25
C GLY A 38 -12.81 -6.73 0.93
N SER A 39 -11.60 -7.25 0.71
CA SER A 39 -10.53 -7.24 1.71
C SER A 39 -9.92 -5.84 1.93
N ILE A 40 -10.04 -4.94 0.94
CA ILE A 40 -9.66 -3.52 1.06
C ILE A 40 -10.91 -2.64 0.91
N ILE A 41 -11.38 -2.06 2.01
CA ILE A 41 -12.61 -1.24 2.09
C ILE A 41 -12.39 0.18 2.63
N ASP A 42 -11.14 0.62 2.71
CA ASP A 42 -10.78 1.97 3.16
C ASP A 42 -10.68 2.96 1.99
N ALA A 43 -11.32 4.12 2.13
CA ALA A 43 -11.47 5.08 1.05
C ALA A 43 -10.14 5.65 0.54
N LYS A 44 -9.24 6.08 1.44
CA LYS A 44 -7.94 6.65 1.03
C LYS A 44 -7.09 5.60 0.31
N THR A 45 -7.15 4.35 0.77
CA THR A 45 -6.41 3.23 0.19
C THR A 45 -6.92 2.88 -1.21
N ILE A 46 -8.24 2.77 -1.36
CA ILE A 46 -8.90 2.54 -2.66
C ILE A 46 -8.55 3.66 -3.65
N ILE A 47 -8.62 4.93 -3.21
CA ILE A 47 -8.32 6.09 -4.07
C ILE A 47 -6.87 6.05 -4.55
N LEU A 48 -5.90 5.76 -3.67
CA LEU A 48 -4.48 5.75 -4.04
C LEU A 48 -4.11 4.57 -4.94
N ILE A 49 -4.66 3.38 -4.69
CA ILE A 49 -4.47 2.21 -5.58
C ILE A 49 -5.03 2.50 -6.98
N GLN A 50 -6.25 3.05 -7.07
CA GLN A 50 -6.84 3.42 -8.35
C GLN A 50 -6.04 4.54 -9.05
N HIS A 51 -5.58 5.54 -8.30
CA HIS A 51 -4.74 6.60 -8.83
C HIS A 51 -3.45 6.06 -9.46
N LEU A 52 -2.77 5.13 -8.77
CA LEU A 52 -1.55 4.49 -9.28
C LEU A 52 -1.81 3.65 -10.54
N LYS A 53 -2.96 2.94 -10.61
CA LYS A 53 -3.35 2.18 -11.81
C LYS A 53 -3.59 3.09 -13.01
N LEU A 54 -4.18 4.27 -12.79
CA LEU A 54 -4.47 5.26 -13.83
C LEU A 54 -3.24 6.07 -14.23
N ASN A 55 -2.29 6.27 -13.31
CA ASN A 55 -1.09 7.08 -13.50
C ASN A 55 0.16 6.28 -13.11
N PRO A 56 0.60 5.33 -13.94
CA PRO A 56 1.75 4.50 -13.60
C PRO A 56 3.02 5.34 -13.43
N ILE A 57 3.71 5.17 -12.29
CA ILE A 57 4.94 5.92 -11.99
C ILE A 57 6.10 5.40 -12.87
N GLY A 58 6.49 6.21 -13.85
CA GLY A 58 7.68 5.99 -14.69
C GLY A 58 7.41 5.22 -15.99
N VAL A 59 6.37 5.61 -16.73
CA VAL A 59 6.34 5.47 -18.20
C VAL A 59 6.90 6.73 -18.81
#